data_AF-A0A969C3P8-F1
#
_entry.id   AF-A0A969C3P8-F1
#
_cell.length_a   1.000
_cell.length_b   1.000
_cell.length_c   1.000
_cell.angle_alpha   90.00
_cell.angle_beta   90.00
_cell.angle_gamma   90.00
#
_symmetry.space_group_name_H-M   'P 1'
#
loop_
_entity.id
_entity.type
_entity.pdbx_description
1 polymer ?
#
loop_
_entity_poly.entity_id
_entity_poly.type
_entity_poly.pdbx_seq_one_letter_code
_entity_poly.pdbx_strand_id
1 'polypeptide(L)'
;MKKADILILGAGCSGTSLAHYLENFGYTGKIVLLDSRTNFDREQRWCSWLEIPKTMSGLVQKSWQNWTVCDENYSTTQTSEKIFIQTNICSAVFFTLPFKLENC
;
A
#
# COMPACT_ATOMS: atom_id res chain seq x y z
N MET A 1 23.56 17.88 6.04
CA MET A 1 22.19 17.56 6.49
C MET A 1 21.23 17.78 5.34
N LYS A 2 20.46 16.78 4.91
CA LYS A 2 19.32 17.00 4.00
C LYS A 2 18.19 17.64 4.82
N LYS A 3 17.64 18.77 4.36
CA LYS A 3 16.42 19.35 4.94
C LYS A 3 15.20 18.62 4.38
N ALA A 4 14.23 18.36 5.23
CA ALA A 4 12.89 17.87 4.89
C ALA A 4 11.87 18.66 5.71
N ASP A 5 10.73 18.97 5.12
CA ASP A 5 9.63 19.58 5.85
C ASP A 5 8.84 18.51 6.62
N ILE A 6 8.74 17.30 6.04
CA ILE A 6 8.19 16.10 6.68
C ILE A 6 9.15 14.93 6.48
N LEU A 7 9.49 14.24 7.56
CA LEU A 7 10.23 12.98 7.55
C LEU A 7 9.29 11.85 8.00
N ILE A 8 9.07 10.87 7.13
CA ILE A 8 8.27 9.67 7.40
C ILE A 8 9.22 8.49 7.61
N LEU A 9 9.12 7.83 8.76
CA LEU A 9 9.91 6.62 9.05
C LEU A 9 9.14 5.37 8.59
N GLY A 10 9.69 4.70 7.59
CA GLY A 10 9.14 3.52 6.93
C GLY A 10 8.47 3.83 5.60
N ALA A 11 8.99 3.25 4.52
CA ALA A 11 8.45 3.30 3.16
C ALA A 11 7.56 2.06 2.84
N GLY A 12 6.78 1.62 3.84
CA GLY A 12 5.78 0.56 3.70
C GLY A 12 4.40 1.13 3.37
N CYS A 13 3.32 0.32 3.47
CA CYS A 13 1.97 0.76 3.12
C CYS A 13 1.57 2.06 3.81
N SER A 14 1.78 2.12 5.12
CA SER A 14 1.39 3.28 5.94
C SER A 14 2.13 4.55 5.55
N GLY A 15 3.46 4.50 5.46
CA GLY A 15 4.27 5.67 5.14
C GLY A 15 4.04 6.18 3.72
N THR A 16 3.94 5.27 2.75
CA THR A 16 3.72 5.67 1.35
C THR A 16 2.27 6.09 1.10
N SER A 17 1.30 5.49 1.80
CA SER A 17 -0.09 5.97 1.84
C SER A 17 -0.19 7.39 2.40
N LEU A 18 0.53 7.67 3.50
CA LEU A 18 0.55 9.00 4.10
C LEU A 18 1.15 10.03 3.13
N ALA A 19 2.30 9.71 2.52
CA ALA A 19 2.93 10.58 1.52
C ALA A 19 1.99 10.86 0.34
N HIS A 20 1.35 9.81 -0.20
CA HIS A 20 0.38 9.94 -1.28
C HIS A 20 -0.81 10.84 -0.90
N TYR A 21 -1.36 10.68 0.30
CA TYR A 21 -2.45 11.54 0.75
C TYR A 21 -2.01 12.99 0.93
N LEU A 22 -0.84 13.24 1.53
CA LEU A 22 -0.32 14.59 1.70
C LEU A 22 -0.22 15.31 0.35
N GLU A 23 0.35 14.66 -0.67
CA GLU A 23 0.42 15.21 -2.03
C GLU A 23 -0.97 15.41 -2.64
N ASN A 24 -1.87 14.41 -2.52
CA ASN A 24 -3.22 14.50 -3.07
C ASN A 24 -4.07 15.60 -2.41
N PHE A 25 -3.76 15.96 -1.16
CA PHE A 25 -4.36 17.10 -0.45
C PHE A 25 -3.63 18.43 -0.69
N GLY A 26 -2.66 18.47 -1.61
CA GLY A 26 -2.01 19.70 -2.07
C GLY A 26 -0.82 20.13 -1.22
N TYR A 27 -0.23 19.24 -0.43
CA TYR A 27 1.02 19.54 0.26
C TYR A 27 2.17 19.71 -0.73
N THR A 28 2.86 20.84 -0.67
CA THR A 28 3.94 21.21 -1.61
C THR A 28 5.34 21.18 -0.98
N GLY A 29 5.43 20.89 0.32
CA GLY A 29 6.72 20.78 1.03
C GLY A 29 7.47 19.49 0.67
N LYS A 30 8.76 19.43 1.04
CA LYS A 30 9.60 18.27 0.82
C LYS A 30 9.28 17.16 1.82
N ILE A 31 8.64 16.10 1.32
CA ILE A 31 8.41 14.84 2.05
C ILE A 31 9.58 13.90 1.78
N VAL A 32 10.18 13.34 2.84
CA VAL A 32 11.21 12.31 2.76
C VAL A 32 10.73 11.06 3.46
N LEU A 33 10.75 9.92 2.77
CA LEU A 33 10.55 8.62 3.38
C LEU A 33 11.92 8.01 3.68
N LEU A 34 12.14 7.62 4.94
CA LEU A 34 13.36 6.94 5.39
C LEU A 34 13.02 5.51 5.77
N ASP A 35 13.68 4.54 5.14
CA ASP A 35 13.50 3.13 5.44
C ASP A 35 14.86 2.46 5.70
N SER A 36 14.88 1.44 6.55
CA SER A 36 16.10 0.65 6.79
C SER A 36 16.42 -0.30 5.63
N ARG A 37 15.43 -0.57 4.76
CA ARG A 37 15.61 -1.35 3.55
C ARG A 37 16.46 -0.58 2.54
N THR A 38 17.46 -1.26 2.03
CA THR A 38 18.32 -0.78 0.94
C THR A 38 17.87 -1.29 -0.44
N ASN A 39 16.90 -2.20 -0.46
CA ASN A 39 16.38 -2.84 -1.66
C ASN A 39 14.84 -2.96 -1.56
N PHE A 40 14.15 -2.61 -2.66
CA PHE A 40 12.70 -2.63 -2.80
C PHE A 40 12.19 -3.63 -3.87
N ASP A 41 13.06 -4.51 -4.37
CA ASP A 41 12.77 -5.55 -5.37
C ASP A 41 11.79 -6.61 -4.82
N ARG A 42 11.78 -6.80 -3.49
CA ARG A 42 10.79 -7.66 -2.86
C ARG A 42 9.44 -6.99 -2.90
N GLU A 43 8.54 -7.56 -3.70
CA GLU A 43 7.14 -7.18 -3.74
C GLU A 43 6.51 -7.25 -2.34
N GLN A 44 6.20 -6.10 -1.75
CA GLN A 44 5.40 -6.06 -0.53
C GLN A 44 3.94 -5.99 -0.92
N ARG A 45 3.21 -7.02 -0.50
CA ARG A 45 1.78 -7.16 -0.73
C ARG A 45 1.09 -6.87 0.58
N TRP A 46 0.24 -5.85 0.58
CA TRP A 46 -0.65 -5.59 1.70
C TRP A 46 -2.02 -6.10 1.37
N CYS A 47 -2.76 -6.51 2.40
CA CYS A 47 -4.09 -7.04 2.30
C CYS A 47 -4.95 -6.32 3.34
N SER A 48 -6.08 -5.78 2.94
CA SER A 48 -7.07 -5.18 3.84
C SER A 48 -8.38 -5.96 3.76
N TRP A 49 -9.18 -5.97 4.82
CA TRP A 49 -10.59 -6.42 4.75
C TRP A 49 -11.56 -5.25 4.66
N LEU A 50 -11.05 -4.01 4.69
CA LEU A 50 -11.84 -2.80 4.64
C LEU A 50 -11.95 -2.27 3.21
N GLU A 51 -13.01 -1.52 2.93
CA GLU A 51 -13.16 -0.80 1.68
C GLU A 51 -11.99 0.17 1.50
N ILE A 52 -11.28 0.02 0.38
CA ILE A 52 -10.16 0.88 0.01
C ILE A 52 -10.74 2.23 -0.45
N PRO A 53 -10.21 3.37 0.03
CA PRO A 53 -10.64 4.67 -0.46
C PRO A 53 -10.54 4.78 -1.99
N LYS A 54 -11.48 5.49 -2.63
CA LYS A 54 -11.50 5.64 -4.11
C LYS A 54 -10.17 6.18 -4.66
N THR A 55 -9.49 7.05 -3.93
CA THR A 55 -8.18 7.60 -4.30
C THR A 55 -7.10 6.53 -4.45
N MET A 56 -7.26 5.39 -3.77
CA MET A 56 -6.34 4.25 -3.78
C MET A 56 -6.86 3.08 -4.62
N SER A 57 -8.01 3.21 -5.28
CA SER A 57 -8.59 2.15 -6.11
C SER A 57 -7.65 1.73 -7.26
N GLY A 58 -6.84 2.65 -7.79
CA GLY A 58 -5.83 2.35 -8.81
C GLY A 58 -4.62 1.54 -8.31
N LEU A 59 -4.47 1.37 -6.98
CA LEU A 59 -3.39 0.58 -6.38
C LEU A 59 -3.79 -0.88 -6.16
N VAL A 60 -5.08 -1.19 -6.33
CA VAL A 60 -5.64 -2.52 -6.13
C VAL A 60 -5.29 -3.41 -7.31
N GLN A 61 -4.48 -4.44 -7.07
CA GLN A 61 -4.12 -5.40 -8.12
C GLN A 61 -5.07 -6.58 -8.20
N LYS A 62 -5.62 -7.02 -7.07
CA LYS A 62 -6.52 -8.19 -7.00
C LYS A 62 -7.61 -8.01 -5.98
N SER A 63 -8.74 -8.64 -6.31
CA SER A 63 -9.92 -8.68 -5.48
C SER A 63 -10.57 -10.05 -5.42
N TRP A 64 -11.16 -10.37 -4.27
CA TRP A 64 -11.81 -11.66 -4.04
C TRP A 64 -13.16 -11.46 -3.35
N GLN A 65 -14.20 -12.09 -3.89
CA GLN A 65 -15.54 -12.14 -3.29
C GLN A 65 -15.79 -13.47 -2.56
N ASN A 66 -14.96 -14.48 -2.86
CA ASN A 66 -15.03 -15.82 -2.30
C ASN A 66 -13.70 -16.15 -1.64
N TRP A 67 -13.74 -16.73 -0.45
CA TRP A 67 -12.55 -17.27 0.20
C TRP A 67 -12.86 -18.65 0.79
N THR A 68 -11.84 -19.50 0.80
CA THR A 68 -11.93 -20.85 1.34
C THR A 68 -10.98 -20.96 2.53
N VAL A 69 -11.50 -21.44 3.66
CA VAL A 69 -10.69 -21.82 4.82
C VAL A 69 -10.66 -23.34 4.86
N CYS A 70 -9.45 -23.91 4.83
CA CYS A 70 -9.26 -25.35 4.90
C CYS A 70 -8.25 -25.74 5.98
N ASP A 71 -8.47 -26.91 6.56
CA ASP A 71 -7.49 -27.69 7.31
C ASP A 71 -7.34 -29.09 6.67
N GLU A 72 -6.65 -30.01 7.33
CA GLU A 72 -6.39 -31.36 6.80
C GLU A 72 -7.66 -32.17 6.51
N ASN A 73 -8.78 -31.86 7.17
CA ASN A 73 -10.01 -32.67 7.15
C ASN A 73 -11.24 -31.90 6.66
N TYR A 74 -11.21 -30.56 6.70
CA TYR A 74 -12.36 -29.71 6.41
C TYR A 74 -11.99 -28.58 5.47
N SER A 75 -12.95 -28.21 4.63
CA SER A 75 -12.87 -27.05 3.76
C SER A 75 -14.23 -26.37 3.73
N THR A 76 -14.25 -25.07 4.02
CA THR A 76 -15.47 -24.25 3.94
C THR A 76 -15.20 -23.02 3.09
N THR A 77 -16.13 -22.72 2.18
CA THR A 77 -16.05 -21.55 1.30
C THR A 77 -17.14 -20.57 1.67
N GLN A 78 -16.78 -19.31 1.81
CA GLN A 78 -17.71 -18.22 2.07
C GLN A 78 -17.67 -17.22 0.93
N THR A 79 -18.83 -16.64 0.64
CA THR A 79 -19.05 -15.60 -0.37
C THR A 79 -19.63 -14.36 0.31
N SER A 80 -19.23 -13.17 -0.11
CA SER A 80 -19.80 -11.92 0.39
C SER A 80 -20.32 -11.04 -0.75
N GLU A 81 -21.53 -10.51 -0.59
CA GLU A 81 -22.13 -9.51 -1.50
C GLU A 81 -21.42 -8.16 -1.41
N LYS A 82 -20.95 -7.82 -0.21
CA LYS A 82 -20.02 -6.71 -0.02
C LYS A 82 -18.63 -7.19 -0.35
N ILE A 83 -18.00 -6.48 -1.26
CA ILE A 83 -16.63 -6.64 -1.73
C ILE A 83 -15.67 -6.34 -0.55
N PHE A 84 -15.58 -7.24 0.43
CA PHE A 84 -14.55 -7.24 1.48
C PHE A 84 -13.29 -7.82 0.87
N ILE A 85 -12.72 -7.04 -0.04
CA ILE A 85 -11.59 -7.47 -0.81
C ILE A 85 -10.38 -7.48 0.08
N GLN A 86 -9.81 -8.66 0.29
CA GLN A 86 -8.37 -8.78 0.51
C GLN A 86 -7.68 -8.03 -0.62
N THR A 87 -7.34 -6.76 -0.43
CA THR A 87 -6.86 -5.93 -1.54
C THR A 87 -5.38 -6.06 -1.59
N ASN A 88 -4.84 -6.72 -2.60
CA ASN A 88 -3.40 -6.74 -2.80
C ASN A 88 -2.93 -5.38 -3.34
N ILE A 89 -2.28 -4.60 -2.49
CA ILE A 89 -1.54 -3.40 -2.89
C ILE A 89 -0.07 -3.79 -2.98
N CYS A 90 0.55 -3.53 -4.12
CA CYS A 90 1.97 -3.75 -4.33
C CYS A 90 2.75 -2.46 -4.07
N SER A 91 3.77 -2.53 -3.19
CA SER A 91 4.66 -1.39 -2.88
C SER A 91 5.29 -0.74 -4.09
N ALA A 92 5.63 -1.54 -5.10
CA ALA A 92 6.27 -1.05 -6.32
C ALA A 92 5.39 -0.02 -7.05
N VAL A 93 4.06 -0.13 -6.95
CA VAL A 93 3.13 0.79 -7.64
C VAL A 93 3.30 2.21 -7.12
N PHE A 94 3.54 2.37 -5.81
CA PHE A 94 3.81 3.69 -5.24
C PHE A 94 5.12 4.30 -5.75
N PHE A 95 6.09 3.50 -6.15
CA PHE A 95 7.37 3.97 -6.69
C PHE A 95 7.35 4.19 -8.21
N THR A 96 6.31 3.71 -8.89
CA THR A 96 6.07 3.96 -10.34
C THR A 96 5.14 5.14 -10.61
N LEU A 97 4.36 5.57 -9.61
CA LEU A 97 3.75 6.89 -9.60
C LEU A 97 4.88 7.96 -9.61
N PRO A 98 4.65 9.23 -9.98
CA PRO A 98 5.70 10.23 -10.21
C PRO A 98 6.46 10.69 -8.93
N PHE A 99 6.67 9.80 -7.96
CA PHE A 99 7.57 9.97 -6.84
C PHE A 99 9.01 9.86 -7.35
N LYS A 100 9.74 10.98 -7.34
CA LYS A 100 11.19 10.94 -7.47
C LYS A 100 11.77 10.37 -6.17
N LEU A 101 11.99 9.06 -6.14
CA LEU A 101 12.84 8.45 -5.13
C LEU A 101 14.28 8.95 -5.30
N GLU A 102 14.67 9.94 -4.50
CA GLU A 102 16.08 10.28 -4.35
C GLU A 102 16.71 9.32 -3.35
N ASN A 103 17.54 8.39 -3.85
CA ASN A 103 18.38 7.54 -3.02
C ASN A 103 19.10 8.40 -1.97
N CYS A 104 18.91 8.05 -0.69
CA CYS A 104 19.65 8.65 0.42
C CYS A 104 20.82 7.78 0.79
#